data_AF-A0A3P7IEV2-F1
#
_entry.id   AF-A0A3P7IEV2-F1
#
_cell.length_a   1.000
_cell.length_b   1.000
_cell.length_c   1.000
_cell.angle_alpha   90.00
_cell.angle_beta   90.00
_cell.angle_gamma   90.00
#
_symmetry.space_group_name_H-M   'P 1'
#
loop_
_entity.id
_entity.type
_entity.pdbx_description
1 polymer ?
#
loop_
_entity_poly.entity_id
_entity_poly.type
_entity_poly.pdbx_seq_one_letter_code
_entity_poly.pdbx_strand_id
1 'polypeptide(L)'
;MGVKLWIDNLKHHGFYIDESLEVDDRRKALRYLLTDLLADGQNLPIPSQTVRPWVPEPQLWGVDKIYMINLKRRPERRRRMEKIFEVLGVDATYWEATDGHKLPGEFIYELLPGYLDPFHKRPMKAGEIGCFL
;
A
#
# COMPACT_ATOMS: atom_id res chain seq x y z
N MET A 1 7.75 10.41 -38.10
CA MET A 1 8.96 9.74 -37.56
C MET A 1 8.51 8.89 -36.38
N GLY A 2 8.47 7.56 -36.53
CA GLY A 2 8.11 6.66 -35.41
C GLY A 2 9.38 6.17 -34.73
N VAL A 3 9.56 6.49 -33.46
CA VAL A 3 10.62 5.88 -32.64
C VAL A 3 10.20 4.44 -32.36
N LYS A 4 11.01 3.46 -32.78
CA LYS A 4 10.79 2.06 -32.41
C LYS A 4 11.21 1.86 -30.96
N LEU A 5 10.25 1.63 -30.08
CA LEU A 5 10.48 1.25 -28.70
C LEU A 5 10.77 -0.25 -28.64
N TRP A 6 11.84 -0.61 -27.94
CA TRP A 6 12.20 -1.99 -27.63
C TRP A 6 12.08 -2.16 -26.12
N ILE A 7 11.34 -3.17 -25.67
CA ILE A 7 11.17 -3.48 -24.25
C ILE A 7 12.10 -4.66 -23.94
N ASP A 8 13.06 -4.44 -23.04
CA ASP A 8 13.80 -5.51 -22.37
C ASP A 8 13.57 -5.43 -20.86
N ASN A 9 13.59 -6.58 -20.18
CA ASN A 9 13.51 -6.65 -18.71
C ASN A 9 14.90 -6.75 -18.06
N LEU A 10 15.96 -6.36 -18.80
CA LEU A 10 17.34 -6.46 -18.30
C LEU A 10 17.71 -5.24 -17.48
N LYS A 11 17.12 -4.07 -17.78
CA LYS A 11 17.39 -2.81 -17.10
C LYS A 11 16.14 -1.98 -16.91
N HIS A 12 16.01 -1.36 -15.73
CA HIS A 12 14.93 -0.43 -15.43
C HIS A 12 15.25 0.96 -16.03
N HIS A 13 14.60 1.28 -17.15
CA HIS A 13 14.82 2.53 -17.88
C HIS A 13 13.84 3.66 -17.50
N GLY A 14 12.85 3.38 -16.65
CA GLY A 14 11.83 4.34 -16.23
C GLY A 14 10.41 3.81 -16.45
N PHE A 15 9.45 4.72 -16.39
CA PHE A 15 8.03 4.40 -16.54
C PHE A 15 7.46 5.04 -17.81
N TYR A 16 6.58 4.31 -18.48
CA TYR A 16 5.86 4.78 -19.65
C TYR A 16 4.36 4.82 -19.34
N ILE A 17 3.72 5.93 -19.65
CA ILE A 17 2.27 6.08 -19.60
C ILE A 17 1.81 6.24 -21.05
N ASP A 18 0.88 5.38 -21.46
CA ASP A 18 0.35 5.39 -22.82
C ASP A 18 -0.29 6.75 -23.14
N GLU A 19 0.24 7.39 -24.19
CA GLU A 19 -0.19 8.72 -24.64
C GLU A 19 -1.56 8.70 -25.31
N SER A 20 -1.99 7.53 -25.80
CA SER A 20 -3.29 7.33 -26.45
C SER A 20 -4.47 7.33 -25.48
N LEU A 21 -4.20 7.18 -24.18
CA LEU A 21 -5.23 7.22 -23.14
C LEU A 21 -5.86 8.61 -23.02
N GLU A 22 -7.13 8.65 -22.63
CA GLU A 22 -7.81 9.89 -22.25
C GLU A 22 -7.07 10.58 -21.08
N VAL A 23 -7.23 11.90 -20.96
CA VAL A 23 -6.48 12.69 -19.96
C VAL A 23 -6.73 12.18 -18.54
N ASP A 24 -7.98 11.83 -18.21
CA ASP A 24 -8.33 11.34 -16.88
C ASP A 24 -7.77 9.94 -16.60
N ASP A 25 -7.70 9.09 -17.62
CA ASP A 25 -7.11 7.75 -17.49
C ASP A 25 -5.58 7.82 -17.37
N ARG A 26 -4.92 8.75 -18.08
CA ARG A 26 -3.50 9.06 -17.84
C ARG A 26 -3.24 9.53 -16.41
N ARG A 27 -4.12 10.40 -15.87
CA ARG A 27 -4.04 10.84 -14.47
C ARG A 27 -4.24 9.69 -13.48
N LYS A 28 -5.13 8.73 -13.78
CA LYS A 28 -5.29 7.51 -12.96
C LYS A 28 -4.05 6.63 -13.01
N ALA A 29 -3.54 6.35 -14.21
CA ALA A 29 -2.34 5.55 -14.41
C ALA A 29 -1.12 6.13 -13.67
N LEU A 30 -0.91 7.45 -13.76
CA LEU A 30 0.16 8.12 -13.02
C LEU A 30 -0.01 7.96 -11.50
N ARG A 31 -1.24 8.10 -10.97
CA ARG A 31 -1.50 7.93 -9.53
C ARG A 31 -1.19 6.52 -9.07
N TYR A 32 -1.64 5.51 -9.79
CA TYR A 32 -1.35 4.11 -9.46
C TYR A 32 0.15 3.82 -9.47
N LEU A 33 0.86 4.34 -10.47
CA LEU A 33 2.32 4.25 -10.50
C LEU A 33 2.97 4.88 -9.26
N LEU A 34 2.55 6.10 -8.87
CA LEU A 34 3.07 6.76 -7.67
C LEU A 34 2.75 5.98 -6.40
N THR A 35 1.55 5.39 -6.32
CA THR A 35 1.14 4.51 -5.23
C THR A 35 2.03 3.27 -5.12
N ASP A 36 2.33 2.61 -6.25
CA ASP A 36 3.19 1.43 -6.27
C ASP A 36 4.62 1.77 -5.82
N LEU A 37 5.16 2.89 -6.31
CA LEU A 37 6.46 3.40 -5.85
C LEU A 37 6.50 3.65 -4.34
N LEU A 38 5.45 4.27 -3.79
CA LEU A 38 5.32 4.47 -2.35
C LEU A 38 5.23 3.14 -1.59
N ALA A 39 4.45 2.18 -2.09
CA ALA A 39 4.25 0.87 -1.48
C ALA A 39 5.59 0.11 -1.36
N ASP A 40 6.37 0.11 -2.43
CA ASP A 40 7.72 -0.46 -2.51
C ASP A 40 8.74 0.28 -1.63
N GLY A 41 8.37 1.45 -1.10
CA GLY A 41 9.23 2.27 -0.25
C GLY A 41 10.23 3.10 -1.02
N GLN A 42 9.99 3.32 -2.31
CA GLN A 42 10.76 4.25 -3.11
C GLN A 42 10.38 5.69 -2.75
N ASN A 43 11.33 6.61 -2.91
CA ASN A 43 11.04 8.02 -2.80
C ASN A 43 10.32 8.48 -4.07
N LEU A 44 9.22 9.21 -3.90
CA LEU A 44 8.57 9.85 -5.03
C LEU A 44 9.54 10.84 -5.70
N PRO A 45 9.43 11.03 -7.03
CA PRO A 45 10.19 12.06 -7.73
C PRO A 45 9.97 13.42 -7.06
N ILE A 46 11.03 14.23 -7.01
CA ILE A 46 11.09 15.48 -6.23
C ILE A 46 9.88 16.35 -6.60
N PRO A 47 8.99 16.67 -5.64
CA PRO A 47 7.85 17.52 -5.91
C PRO A 47 8.36 18.89 -6.38
N SER A 48 7.68 19.46 -7.37
CA SER A 48 7.98 20.83 -7.82
C SER A 48 7.95 21.78 -6.61
N GLN A 49 8.97 22.62 -6.48
CA GLN A 49 9.03 23.65 -5.42
C GLN A 49 7.92 24.69 -5.57
N THR A 50 7.33 24.80 -6.76
CA THR A 50 6.34 25.83 -7.11
C THR A 50 4.94 25.25 -7.26
N VAL A 51 4.80 23.98 -7.63
CA VAL A 51 3.52 23.34 -7.90
C VAL A 51 3.35 22.13 -6.98
N ARG A 52 2.38 22.22 -6.06
CA ARG A 52 1.98 21.03 -5.30
C ARG A 52 1.30 20.04 -6.25
N PRO A 53 1.64 18.74 -6.20
CA PRO A 53 0.92 17.74 -6.97
C PRO A 53 -0.56 17.81 -6.57
N TRP A 54 -1.44 17.83 -7.57
CA TRP A 54 -2.87 17.71 -7.30
C TRP A 54 -3.16 16.31 -6.73
N VAL A 55 -3.90 16.26 -5.62
CA VAL A 55 -4.40 15.02 -5.01
C VAL A 55 -5.93 15.05 -5.05
N PRO A 56 -6.59 13.91 -5.32
CA PRO A 56 -8.03 13.82 -5.28
C PRO A 56 -8.57 14.04 -3.87
N GLU A 57 -9.79 14.57 -3.78
CA GLU A 57 -10.51 14.68 -2.51
C GLU A 57 -10.70 13.28 -1.87
N PRO A 58 -10.49 13.14 -0.55
CA PRO A 58 -10.74 11.88 0.15
C PRO A 58 -12.20 11.43 0.01
N GLN A 59 -12.40 10.18 -0.39
CA GLN A 59 -13.71 9.57 -0.57
C GLN A 59 -13.78 8.20 0.11
N LEU A 60 -15.00 7.80 0.48
CA LEU A 60 -15.32 6.51 1.07
C LEU A 60 -15.68 5.43 0.03
N TRP A 61 -15.59 5.73 -1.28
CA TRP A 61 -15.74 4.77 -2.38
C TRP A 61 -16.98 3.87 -2.32
N GLY A 62 -18.08 4.37 -1.76
CA GLY A 62 -19.36 3.65 -1.66
C GLY A 62 -19.52 2.76 -0.43
N VAL A 63 -18.61 2.84 0.55
CA VAL A 63 -18.78 2.22 1.88
C VAL A 63 -19.01 3.27 2.97
N ASP A 64 -19.51 2.86 4.13
CA ASP A 64 -19.74 3.78 5.26
C ASP A 64 -18.43 4.25 5.92
N LYS A 65 -17.40 3.40 5.92
CA LYS A 65 -16.12 3.68 6.57
C LYS A 65 -15.00 2.81 6.04
N ILE A 66 -13.82 3.41 5.86
CA ILE A 66 -12.58 2.72 5.52
C ILE A 66 -11.63 2.80 6.71
N TYR A 67 -10.99 1.69 7.07
CA TYR A 67 -10.07 1.62 8.21
C TYR A 67 -8.64 1.30 7.76
N MET A 68 -7.69 2.09 8.26
CA MET A 68 -6.25 1.79 8.14
C MET A 68 -5.78 1.07 9.40
N ILE A 69 -5.69 -0.26 9.33
CA ILE A 69 -5.27 -1.10 10.45
C ILE A 69 -3.74 -1.24 10.45
N ASN A 70 -3.07 -0.47 11.30
CA ASN A 70 -1.61 -0.49 11.40
C ASN A 70 -1.14 -0.64 12.86
N LEU A 71 -0.01 -1.33 13.05
CA LEU A 71 0.64 -1.43 14.36
C LEU A 71 1.17 -0.06 14.80
N LYS A 72 0.78 0.39 16.00
CA LYS A 72 1.26 1.66 16.59
C LYS A 72 2.78 1.77 16.67
N ARG A 73 3.47 0.67 16.95
CA ARG A 73 4.94 0.63 17.03
C ARG A 73 5.68 0.71 15.68
N ARG A 74 4.98 0.73 14.55
CA ARG A 74 5.56 0.83 13.20
C ARG A 74 5.11 2.12 12.48
N PRO A 75 5.48 3.31 12.99
CA PRO A 75 5.02 4.58 12.44
C PRO A 75 5.43 4.81 10.98
N GLU A 76 6.59 4.29 10.54
CA GLU A 76 7.02 4.45 9.14
C GLU A 76 6.06 3.76 8.15
N ARG A 77 5.54 2.57 8.50
CA ARG A 77 4.55 1.89 7.66
C ARG A 77 3.21 2.62 7.64
N ARG A 78 2.86 3.24 8.77
CA ARG A 78 1.67 4.09 8.87
C ARG A 78 1.80 5.32 7.97
N ARG A 79 2.90 6.07 8.08
CA ARG A 79 3.15 7.24 7.23
C ARG A 79 3.15 6.90 5.74
N ARG A 80 3.69 5.74 5.37
CA ARG A 80 3.65 5.25 4.00
C ARG A 80 2.22 5.02 3.52
N MET A 81 1.39 4.36 4.33
CA MET A 81 -0.02 4.16 3.98
C MET A 81 -0.82 5.45 3.94
N GLU A 82 -0.59 6.38 4.85
CA GLU A 82 -1.23 7.71 4.83
C GLU A 82 -0.93 8.43 3.51
N LYS A 83 0.33 8.41 3.04
CA LYS A 83 0.70 8.98 1.73
C LYS A 83 0.03 8.26 0.56
N ILE A 84 -0.11 6.94 0.63
CA ILE A 84 -0.80 6.16 -0.41
C ILE A 84 -2.27 6.56 -0.48
N PHE A 85 -2.94 6.69 0.67
CA PHE A 85 -4.33 7.13 0.72
C PHE A 85 -4.53 8.57 0.27
N GLU A 86 -3.58 9.45 0.57
CA GLU A 86 -3.57 10.83 0.03
C GLU A 86 -3.49 10.83 -1.50
N VAL A 87 -2.59 10.04 -2.10
CA VAL A 87 -2.45 9.93 -3.56
C VAL A 87 -3.71 9.34 -4.22
N LEU A 88 -4.35 8.37 -3.57
CA LEU A 88 -5.54 7.70 -4.09
C LEU A 88 -6.86 8.45 -3.80
N GLY A 89 -6.89 9.36 -2.82
CA GLY A 89 -8.12 10.02 -2.37
C GLY A 89 -9.00 9.08 -1.56
N VAL A 90 -8.41 8.34 -0.63
CA VAL A 90 -9.13 7.41 0.24
C VAL A 90 -9.31 8.05 1.61
N ASP A 91 -10.57 8.21 2.04
CA ASP A 91 -10.89 8.65 3.40
C ASP A 91 -10.80 7.46 4.37
N ALA A 92 -9.60 7.23 4.91
CA ALA A 92 -9.33 6.14 5.83
C ALA A 92 -9.14 6.65 7.28
N THR A 93 -9.88 6.03 8.21
CA THR A 93 -9.69 6.24 9.65
C THR A 93 -8.62 5.30 10.18
N TYR A 94 -7.61 5.82 10.88
CA TYR A 94 -6.62 4.98 11.56
C TYR A 94 -7.27 4.12 12.65
N TRP A 95 -6.94 2.82 12.63
CA TRP A 95 -7.29 1.86 13.67
C TRP A 95 -6.02 1.20 14.17
N GLU A 96 -5.79 1.22 15.49
CA GLU A 96 -4.63 0.59 16.09
C GLU A 96 -4.76 -0.93 16.00
N ALA A 97 -3.82 -1.57 15.28
CA ALA A 97 -3.80 -3.02 15.15
C ALA A 97 -3.35 -3.70 16.46
N THR A 98 -3.92 -4.87 16.75
CA THR A 98 -3.52 -5.72 17.87
C THR A 98 -2.09 -6.20 17.69
N ASP A 99 -1.20 -5.85 18.64
CA ASP A 99 0.18 -6.31 18.60
C ASP A 99 0.29 -7.71 19.19
N GLY A 100 0.39 -8.71 18.32
CA GLY A 100 0.54 -10.10 18.71
C GLY A 100 1.70 -10.38 19.67
N HIS A 101 2.75 -9.55 19.68
CA HIS A 101 3.87 -9.69 20.63
C HIS A 101 3.55 -9.21 22.04
N LYS A 102 2.48 -8.43 22.20
CA LYS A 102 2.02 -7.90 23.48
C LYS A 102 0.80 -8.65 24.01
N LEU A 103 0.40 -9.74 23.37
CA LEU A 103 -0.68 -10.58 23.88
C LEU A 103 -0.29 -11.14 25.27
N PRO A 104 -1.23 -11.18 26.23
CA PRO A 104 -0.98 -11.80 27.52
C PRO A 104 -0.50 -13.25 27.34
N GLY A 105 0.39 -13.72 28.22
CA GLY A 105 0.82 -15.12 28.19
C GLY A 105 -0.32 -16.12 28.45
N GLU A 106 -1.40 -15.64 29.07
CA GLU A 106 -2.66 -16.39 29.30
C GLU A 106 -3.59 -16.38 28.09
N PHE A 107 -3.22 -15.73 26.98
CA PHE A 107 -4.03 -15.75 25.76
C PHE A 107 -3.90 -17.12 25.08
N ILE A 108 -4.84 -17.99 25.38
CA ILE A 108 -4.91 -19.34 24.81
C ILE A 108 -5.46 -19.24 23.39
N TYR A 109 -4.65 -19.64 22.42
CA TYR A 109 -5.09 -19.87 21.05
C TYR A 109 -4.64 -21.27 20.62
N GLU A 110 -5.48 -21.95 19.85
CA GLU A 110 -5.16 -23.25 19.25
C GLU A 110 -5.21 -23.11 17.73
N LEU A 111 -4.14 -23.56 17.08
CA LEU A 111 -4.16 -23.73 15.63
C LEU A 111 -4.79 -25.08 15.31
N LEU A 112 -5.50 -25.14 14.18
CA LEU A 112 -6.02 -26.40 13.64
C LEU A 112 -4.89 -27.44 13.59
N PRO A 113 -5.12 -28.68 14.07
CA PRO A 113 -4.09 -29.72 14.03
C PRO A 113 -3.56 -29.93 12.60
N GLY A 114 -2.24 -29.84 12.44
CA GLY A 114 -1.59 -29.95 11.12
C GLY A 114 -1.64 -28.68 10.26
N TYR A 115 -2.20 -27.57 10.77
CA TYR A 115 -2.16 -26.30 10.05
C TYR A 115 -0.72 -25.80 9.89
N LEU A 116 -0.35 -25.53 8.65
CA LEU A 116 0.87 -24.83 8.27
C LEU A 116 0.52 -23.77 7.25
N ASP A 117 1.17 -22.62 7.35
CA ASP A 117 1.06 -21.56 6.36
C ASP A 117 1.31 -22.12 4.94
N PRO A 118 0.42 -21.88 3.96
CA PRO A 118 0.53 -22.46 2.63
C PRO A 118 1.85 -22.14 1.92
N PHE A 119 2.40 -20.96 2.17
CA PHE A 119 3.59 -20.43 1.50
C PHE A 119 4.89 -20.83 2.21
N HIS A 120 4.98 -20.61 3.53
CA HIS A 120 6.21 -20.79 4.30
C HIS A 120 6.30 -22.14 5.02
N LYS A 121 5.23 -22.96 4.96
CA LYS A 121 5.17 -24.30 5.58
C LYS A 121 5.55 -24.31 7.06
N ARG A 122 5.15 -23.27 7.81
CA ARG A 122 5.46 -23.08 9.24
C ARG A 122 4.19 -22.72 10.02
N PRO A 123 4.19 -22.88 11.36
CA PRO A 123 3.10 -22.38 12.19
C PRO A 123 2.95 -20.86 12.10
N MET A 124 1.76 -20.39 12.47
CA MET A 124 1.40 -18.98 12.48
C MET A 124 2.26 -18.18 13.47
N LYS A 125 2.69 -16.97 13.12
CA LYS A 125 3.42 -16.05 14.02
C LYS A 125 2.45 -15.32 14.95
N ALA A 126 2.96 -14.87 16.09
CA ALA A 126 2.28 -13.92 16.97
C ALA A 126 1.69 -12.73 16.18
N GLY A 127 2.47 -12.14 15.26
CA GLY A 127 1.98 -11.03 14.43
C GLY A 127 0.85 -11.40 13.46
N GLU A 128 0.79 -12.64 12.99
CA GLU A 128 -0.30 -13.15 12.15
C GLU A 128 -1.55 -13.44 13.01
N ILE A 129 -1.37 -13.95 14.24
CA ILE A 129 -2.45 -14.13 15.23
C ILE A 129 -3.07 -12.78 15.60
N GLY A 130 -2.25 -11.74 15.80
CA GLY A 130 -2.72 -10.39 16.08
C GLY A 130 -3.61 -9.81 14.96
N CYS A 131 -3.52 -10.30 13.72
CA CYS A 131 -4.42 -9.87 12.65
C CYS A 131 -5.85 -10.46 12.77
N PHE A 132 -6.03 -11.54 13.54
CA PHE A 132 -7.34 -12.15 13.78
C PHE A 132 -8.10 -11.52 14.97
N LEU A 133 -7.45 -10.61 15.72
CA LEU A 133 -7.95 -9.98 16.94
C LEU A 133 -8.21 -8.49 16.73
#